data_AF-A0A0R3Q181-F1
#
_entry.id   AF-A0A0R3Q181-F1
#
_cell.length_a   1.000
_cell.length_b   1.000
_cell.length_c   1.000
_cell.angle_alpha   90.00
_cell.angle_beta   90.00
_cell.angle_gamma   90.00
#
_symmetry.space_group_name_H-M   'P 1'
#
loop_
_entity.id
_entity.type
_entity.pdbx_description
1 polymer ?
#
loop_
_entity_poly.entity_id
_entity_poly.type
_entity_poly.pdbx_seq_one_letter_code
_entity_poly.pdbx_strand_id
1 'polypeptide(L)'
;MLHAFDFKYRLEVIECVSGHHDDSRWPADLLKCCAFRLQEIPPSTVLVFCHKCVDVFAVKHKCPSEIVSRAQLRAPTRLLAAKESQSGEAQFYFSDESLSVLKNVVRRSQIEGVLCLGTPRLFEELRQETGDRRLFLLDYDKRFAQFFPAHQFGQYSMLVDHFYDERSSEELHGFFECSSVLLVCDPPFGVFLNPLMRTCSVSTGISFDVKNLEVLGNVLEDYKDYWMSDYRITYESHRLFSNASKTIVRCFTNLKADVFDLSNVKGYKFCEFCEKYVSSTNKHCFMCSSCTSKVYTYKHCDRCMRCVKVSYYHCKKCTRCHLKGRFDHD
;
A
#
# COMPACT_ATOMS: atom_id res chain seq x y z
N MET A 1 -1.83 15.94 -38.21
CA MET A 1 -3.09 15.20 -38.02
C MET A 1 -3.33 15.06 -36.53
N LEU A 2 -4.24 15.87 -36.00
CA LEU A 2 -4.77 15.75 -34.64
C LEU A 2 -5.66 14.51 -34.61
N HIS A 3 -5.17 13.39 -34.09
CA HIS A 3 -6.00 12.21 -33.87
C HIS A 3 -6.68 12.30 -32.51
N ALA A 4 -8.01 12.35 -32.58
CA ALA A 4 -8.94 12.15 -31.50
C ALA A 4 -8.63 10.85 -30.76
N PHE A 5 -8.20 10.95 -29.51
CA PHE A 5 -8.20 9.85 -28.55
C PHE A 5 -8.92 10.29 -27.28
N ASP A 6 -10.20 9.95 -27.33
CA ASP A 6 -11.07 9.48 -26.26
C ASP A 6 -11.29 10.36 -25.01
N PHE A 7 -12.47 10.99 -25.01
CA PHE A 7 -13.08 11.75 -23.92
C PHE A 7 -13.62 10.87 -22.78
N LYS A 8 -13.38 9.55 -22.80
CA LYS A 8 -14.04 8.54 -21.96
C LYS A 8 -13.78 8.67 -20.46
N TYR A 9 -12.59 9.12 -20.05
CA TYR A 9 -12.21 9.19 -18.62
C TYR A 9 -12.62 10.48 -17.89
N ARG A 10 -13.41 11.36 -18.53
CA ARG A 10 -13.72 12.70 -17.97
C ARG A 10 -14.94 12.73 -17.05
N LEU A 11 -15.76 11.67 -17.03
CA LEU A 11 -17.03 11.60 -16.29
C LEU A 11 -17.07 10.57 -15.15
N GLU A 12 -16.21 9.54 -15.15
CA GLU A 12 -16.31 8.44 -14.18
C GLU A 12 -16.08 8.84 -12.71
N VAL A 13 -15.31 9.90 -12.43
CA VAL A 13 -15.09 10.37 -11.05
C VAL A 13 -16.37 10.97 -10.44
N ILE A 14 -17.39 11.26 -11.25
CA ILE A 14 -18.64 11.92 -10.83
C ILE A 14 -19.87 11.06 -11.16
N GLU A 15 -19.80 10.11 -12.10
CA GLU A 15 -20.84 9.08 -12.28
C GLU A 15 -20.99 8.17 -11.04
N CYS A 16 -20.03 8.20 -10.11
CA CYS A 16 -20.10 7.51 -8.82
C CYS A 16 -20.96 8.23 -7.78
N VAL A 17 -22.15 8.70 -8.17
CA VAL A 17 -23.21 9.06 -7.22
C VAL A 17 -24.56 8.50 -7.68
N SER A 18 -24.55 7.32 -8.30
CA SER A 18 -25.76 6.55 -8.59
C SER A 18 -25.86 5.36 -7.64
N GLY A 19 -26.28 5.65 -6.42
CA GLY A 19 -26.74 4.64 -5.46
C GLY A 19 -27.92 5.22 -4.71
N HIS A 20 -29.11 4.63 -4.88
CA HIS A 20 -30.23 4.86 -3.97
C HIS A 20 -29.77 4.47 -2.57
N HIS A 21 -29.37 5.46 -1.76
CA HIS A 21 -29.12 5.25 -0.35
C HIS A 21 -30.42 5.49 0.41
N ASP A 22 -30.79 4.50 1.20
CA ASP A 22 -31.83 4.57 2.21
C ASP A 22 -31.50 5.69 3.22
N ASP A 23 -32.23 6.79 3.13
CA ASP A 23 -32.09 8.00 3.96
C ASP A 23 -32.26 7.73 5.47
N SER A 24 -32.74 6.54 5.86
CA SER A 24 -33.01 6.19 7.26
C SER A 24 -31.76 5.97 8.14
N ARG A 25 -30.55 5.87 7.56
CA ARG A 25 -29.30 5.58 8.31
C ARG A 25 -28.50 6.81 8.76
N TRP A 26 -28.91 8.03 8.40
CA TRP A 26 -28.16 9.23 8.74
C TRP A 26 -28.64 9.85 10.07
N PRO A 27 -27.75 10.16 11.02
CA PRO A 27 -28.09 10.95 12.19
C PRO A 27 -28.83 12.23 11.78
N ALA A 28 -29.88 12.61 12.50
CA ALA A 28 -30.75 13.76 12.21
C ALA A 28 -29.98 15.09 12.00
N ASP A 29 -28.74 15.18 12.48
CA ASP A 29 -27.86 16.34 12.33
C ASP A 29 -27.25 16.50 10.92
N LEU A 30 -27.19 15.43 10.12
CA LEU A 30 -26.69 15.46 8.73
C LEU A 30 -27.78 15.86 7.73
N LEU A 31 -29.06 15.62 8.04
CA LEU A 31 -30.21 16.09 7.25
C LEU A 31 -30.29 17.62 7.14
N LYS A 32 -29.72 18.38 8.08
CA LYS A 32 -29.67 19.86 8.02
C LYS A 32 -28.73 20.42 6.95
N CYS A 33 -27.86 19.59 6.38
CA CYS A 33 -26.86 19.99 5.38
C CYS A 33 -27.23 19.56 3.95
N CYS A 34 -28.19 18.66 3.78
CA CYS A 34 -28.63 18.11 2.50
C CYS A 34 -29.76 18.96 1.91
N ALA A 35 -29.45 19.88 1.02
CA ALA A 35 -30.46 20.45 0.12
C ALA A 35 -30.06 20.42 -1.36
N PHE A 36 -28.78 20.24 -1.72
CA PHE A 36 -28.33 20.30 -3.11
C PHE A 36 -27.06 19.47 -3.33
N ARG A 37 -27.15 18.13 -3.22
CA ARG A 37 -26.11 17.23 -3.75
C ARG A 37 -26.16 17.33 -5.27
N LEU A 38 -25.04 17.65 -5.91
CA LEU A 38 -24.98 17.72 -7.37
C LEU A 38 -25.04 16.29 -7.93
N GLN A 39 -26.05 15.98 -8.73
CA GLN A 39 -26.10 14.73 -9.50
C GLN A 39 -25.13 14.78 -10.69
N GLU A 40 -24.90 15.96 -11.24
CA GLU A 40 -23.90 16.24 -12.27
C GLU A 40 -23.20 17.56 -11.98
N ILE A 41 -21.92 17.65 -12.33
CA ILE A 41 -21.10 18.84 -12.11
C ILE A 41 -20.73 19.46 -13.46
N PRO A 42 -21.40 20.54 -13.89
CA PRO A 42 -21.08 21.22 -15.15
C PRO A 42 -19.60 21.63 -15.22
N PRO A 43 -18.96 21.60 -16.42
CA PRO A 43 -17.53 21.90 -16.60
C PRO A 43 -17.07 23.21 -15.95
N SER A 44 -17.92 24.24 -15.96
CA SER A 44 -17.66 25.59 -15.47
C SER A 44 -18.05 25.82 -13.99
N THR A 45 -18.56 24.81 -13.30
CA THR A 45 -19.02 24.95 -11.92
C THR A 45 -17.87 25.02 -10.92
N VAL A 46 -17.93 25.97 -10.00
CA VAL A 46 -17.06 26.03 -8.82
C VAL A 46 -17.36 24.83 -7.93
N LEU A 47 -16.33 24.07 -7.54
CA LEU A 47 -16.50 22.88 -6.71
C LEU A 47 -16.12 23.21 -5.28
N VAL A 48 -17.05 22.99 -4.37
CA VAL A 48 -16.86 23.22 -2.94
C VAL A 48 -16.94 21.87 -2.25
N PHE A 49 -15.80 21.36 -1.76
CA PHE A 49 -15.72 20.11 -1.03
C PHE A 49 -15.96 20.33 0.45
N CYS A 50 -16.88 19.55 1.04
CA CYS A 50 -17.19 19.58 2.46
C CYS A 50 -16.52 18.40 3.18
N HIS A 51 -15.60 18.67 4.11
CA HIS A 51 -14.90 17.60 4.84
C HIS A 51 -15.80 16.83 5.81
N LYS A 52 -16.91 17.43 6.27
CA LYS A 52 -17.85 16.78 7.20
C LYS A 52 -18.81 15.85 6.49
N CYS A 53 -19.38 16.30 5.37
CA CYS A 53 -20.30 15.50 4.55
C CYS A 53 -19.55 14.54 3.61
N VAL A 54 -18.25 14.81 3.36
CA VAL A 54 -17.43 14.08 2.39
C VAL A 54 -18.09 14.12 1.01
N ASP A 55 -18.40 15.33 0.55
CA ASP A 55 -19.22 15.55 -0.64
C ASP A 55 -18.92 16.90 -1.31
N VAL A 56 -19.33 17.05 -2.57
CA VAL A 56 -19.06 18.21 -3.42
C VAL A 56 -20.35 18.99 -3.72
N PHE A 57 -20.26 20.31 -3.58
CA PHE A 57 -21.36 21.24 -3.76
C PHE A 57 -21.00 22.34 -4.78
N ALA A 58 -22.00 22.93 -5.44
CA ALA A 58 -21.80 24.06 -6.37
C ALA A 58 -21.61 25.41 -5.66
N VAL A 59 -22.01 25.49 -4.39
CA VAL A 59 -22.04 26.71 -3.60
C VAL A 59 -21.46 26.46 -2.22
N LYS A 60 -21.13 27.56 -1.52
CA LYS A 60 -20.62 27.52 -0.16
C LYS A 60 -21.54 26.69 0.73
N HIS A 61 -20.99 25.62 1.30
CA HIS A 61 -21.69 24.71 2.18
C HIS A 61 -21.64 25.22 3.63
N LYS A 62 -22.64 24.88 4.46
CA LYS A 62 -22.70 25.36 5.86
C LYS A 62 -21.57 24.81 6.74
N CYS A 63 -21.12 23.58 6.46
CA CYS A 63 -19.99 22.97 7.16
C CYS A 63 -18.63 23.48 6.63
N PRO A 64 -17.53 23.24 7.37
CA PRO A 64 -16.17 23.51 6.88
C PRO A 64 -15.96 22.90 5.49
N SER A 65 -15.67 23.76 4.54
CA SER A 65 -15.53 23.42 3.13
C SER A 65 -14.47 24.28 2.46
N GLU A 66 -13.88 23.73 1.40
CA GLU A 66 -12.85 24.39 0.60
C GLU A 66 -13.19 24.33 -0.89
N ILE A 67 -12.70 25.31 -1.67
CA ILE A 67 -12.83 25.26 -3.12
C ILE A 67 -11.77 24.29 -3.65
N VAL A 68 -12.20 23.31 -4.44
CA VAL A 68 -11.34 22.27 -5.00
C VAL A 68 -11.40 22.27 -6.53
N SER A 69 -10.35 21.76 -7.14
CA SER A 69 -10.32 21.40 -8.55
C SER A 69 -10.74 19.95 -8.75
N ARG A 70 -11.12 19.60 -9.98
CA ARG A 70 -11.35 18.20 -10.37
C ARG A 70 -10.11 17.31 -10.19
N ALA A 71 -8.91 17.88 -10.33
CA ALA A 71 -7.67 17.16 -10.11
C ALA A 71 -7.51 16.78 -8.62
N GLN A 72 -7.87 17.67 -7.70
CA GLN A 72 -7.84 17.38 -6.27
C GLN A 72 -8.83 16.28 -5.87
N LEU A 73 -10.03 16.25 -6.47
CA LEU A 73 -11.01 15.18 -6.24
C LEU A 73 -10.53 13.79 -6.68
N ARG A 74 -9.55 13.73 -7.59
CA ARG A 74 -8.93 12.45 -8.01
C ARG A 74 -7.91 11.91 -7.02
N ALA A 75 -7.47 12.73 -6.07
CA ALA A 75 -6.50 12.40 -5.04
C ALA A 75 -7.07 12.63 -3.62
N PRO A 76 -8.15 11.89 -3.22
CA PRO A 76 -8.81 12.11 -1.94
C PRO A 76 -7.92 11.95 -0.71
N THR A 77 -6.81 11.19 -0.76
CA THR A 77 -5.82 11.14 0.33
C THR A 77 -5.21 12.51 0.68
N ARG A 78 -5.28 13.50 -0.23
CA ARG A 78 -4.83 14.88 -0.01
C ARG A 78 -5.94 15.80 0.50
N LEU A 79 -7.21 15.38 0.44
CA LEU A 79 -8.39 16.13 0.91
C LEU A 79 -8.92 15.62 2.25
N LEU A 80 -8.80 14.30 2.46
CA LEU A 80 -9.25 13.63 3.66
C LEU A 80 -8.11 13.59 4.67
N ALA A 81 -8.35 14.13 5.87
CA ALA A 81 -7.46 13.91 7.00
C ALA A 81 -7.34 12.39 7.25
N ALA A 82 -6.10 11.90 7.38
CA ALA A 82 -5.81 10.52 7.71
C ALA A 82 -6.51 10.13 9.03
N LYS A 83 -7.08 8.93 9.10
CA LYS A 83 -7.67 8.44 10.34
C LYS A 83 -6.56 8.09 11.33
N GLU A 84 -6.43 8.90 12.37
CA GLU A 84 -5.65 8.55 13.54
C GLU A 84 -6.50 7.65 14.45
N SER A 85 -6.07 6.41 14.69
CA SER A 85 -6.73 5.53 15.66
C SER A 85 -5.72 4.93 16.64
N GLN A 86 -6.17 4.65 17.85
CA GLN A 86 -5.39 3.92 18.87
C GLN A 86 -5.50 2.40 18.72
N SER A 87 -6.40 1.91 17.85
CA SER A 87 -6.84 0.51 17.72
C SER A 87 -6.19 -0.27 16.59
N GLY A 88 -5.10 0.25 16.00
CA GLY A 88 -4.38 -0.42 14.91
C GLY A 88 -4.85 -0.05 13.50
N GLU A 89 -6.02 0.55 13.34
CA GLU A 89 -6.56 1.04 12.05
C GLU A 89 -6.02 2.43 11.65
N ALA A 90 -4.86 2.82 12.16
CA ALA A 90 -4.27 4.12 11.87
C ALA A 90 -3.80 4.15 10.41
N GLN A 91 -4.23 5.17 9.69
CA GLN A 91 -3.92 5.31 8.27
C GLN A 91 -2.63 6.11 8.09
N PHE A 92 -1.63 5.49 7.47
CA PHE A 92 -0.40 6.16 7.09
C PHE A 92 -0.24 6.08 5.58
N TYR A 93 0.21 7.17 4.97
CA TYR A 93 0.41 7.23 3.53
C TYR A 93 1.88 7.13 3.18
N PHE A 94 2.19 6.44 2.09
CA PHE A 94 3.55 6.40 1.54
C PHE A 94 4.06 7.81 1.21
N SER A 95 5.37 8.00 1.38
CA SER A 95 6.07 9.19 0.90
C SER A 95 6.09 9.22 -0.63
N ASP A 96 6.31 10.40 -1.22
CA ASP A 96 6.38 10.55 -2.68
C ASP A 96 7.51 9.71 -3.31
N GLU A 97 8.66 9.55 -2.63
CA GLU A 97 9.74 8.68 -3.10
C GLU A 97 9.30 7.21 -3.14
N SER A 98 8.66 6.74 -2.05
CA SER A 98 8.17 5.36 -1.97
C SER A 98 7.05 5.10 -2.97
N LEU A 99 6.13 6.05 -3.18
CA LEU A 99 5.13 5.96 -4.25
C LEU A 99 5.78 5.85 -5.63
N SER A 100 6.78 6.69 -5.93
CA SER A 100 7.49 6.66 -7.21
C SER A 100 8.13 5.29 -7.48
N VAL A 101 8.80 4.71 -6.48
CA VAL A 101 9.39 3.37 -6.58
C VAL A 101 8.31 2.31 -6.80
N LEU A 102 7.22 2.34 -6.02
CA LEU A 102 6.14 1.35 -6.14
C LEU A 102 5.41 1.42 -7.47
N LYS A 103 5.14 2.62 -8.00
CA LYS A 103 4.59 2.80 -9.35
C LYS A 103 5.50 2.17 -10.40
N ASN A 104 6.81 2.39 -10.29
CA ASN A 104 7.78 1.79 -11.22
C ASN A 104 7.82 0.26 -11.13
N VAL A 105 7.74 -0.30 -9.91
CA VAL A 105 7.62 -1.75 -9.70
C VAL A 105 6.38 -2.30 -10.39
N VAL A 106 5.21 -1.68 -10.19
CA VAL A 106 3.94 -2.07 -10.83
C VAL A 106 4.01 -1.96 -12.36
N ARG A 107 4.67 -0.93 -12.89
CA ARG A 107 4.87 -0.79 -14.34
C ARG A 107 5.78 -1.87 -14.90
N ARG A 108 6.90 -2.16 -14.24
CA ARG A 108 7.89 -3.15 -14.69
C ARG A 108 7.42 -4.59 -14.53
N SER A 109 6.47 -4.86 -13.63
CA SER A 109 5.90 -6.20 -13.48
C SER A 109 5.04 -6.63 -14.68
N GLN A 110 4.55 -5.67 -15.49
CA GLN A 110 3.67 -5.92 -16.64
C GLN A 110 2.39 -6.69 -16.27
N ILE A 111 1.94 -6.55 -15.02
CA ILE A 111 0.72 -7.19 -14.52
C ILE A 111 -0.51 -6.37 -14.91
N GLU A 112 -1.57 -7.07 -15.31
CA GLU A 112 -2.81 -6.48 -15.86
C GLU A 112 -3.68 -5.82 -14.78
N GLY A 113 -3.86 -6.48 -13.63
CA GLY A 113 -4.67 -5.99 -12.52
C GLY A 113 -3.85 -5.67 -11.27
N VAL A 114 -4.19 -4.59 -10.57
CA VAL A 114 -3.60 -4.26 -9.25
C VAL A 114 -4.69 -4.11 -8.20
N LEU A 115 -4.66 -4.98 -7.21
CA LEU A 115 -5.52 -4.93 -6.03
C LEU A 115 -4.77 -4.17 -4.92
N CYS A 116 -5.17 -2.94 -4.67
CA CYS A 116 -4.64 -2.12 -3.59
C CYS A 116 -5.42 -2.42 -2.31
N LEU A 117 -4.76 -2.97 -1.30
CA LEU A 117 -5.37 -3.28 0.00
C LEU A 117 -4.74 -2.38 1.07
N GLY A 118 -5.53 -1.42 1.59
CA GLY A 118 -5.06 -0.41 2.53
C GLY A 118 -4.03 0.57 1.95
N THR A 119 -3.92 0.67 0.63
CA THR A 119 -2.92 1.51 -0.06
C THR A 119 -3.56 2.57 -0.98
N PRO A 120 -4.46 3.42 -0.44
CA PRO A 120 -5.30 4.33 -1.25
C PRO A 120 -4.46 5.32 -2.08
N ARG A 121 -3.32 5.77 -1.55
CA ARG A 121 -2.47 6.71 -2.27
C ARG A 121 -1.76 6.11 -3.48
N LEU A 122 -1.38 4.82 -3.40
CA LEU A 122 -0.86 4.12 -4.57
C LEU A 122 -1.96 3.92 -5.61
N PHE A 123 -3.16 3.54 -5.18
CA PHE A 123 -4.33 3.42 -6.06
C PHE A 123 -4.63 4.73 -6.81
N GLU A 124 -4.65 5.86 -6.11
CA GLU A 124 -4.85 7.19 -6.71
C GLU A 124 -3.79 7.54 -7.76
N GLU A 125 -2.53 7.25 -7.46
CA GLU A 125 -1.40 7.52 -8.36
C GLU A 125 -1.40 6.63 -9.59
N LEU A 126 -1.80 5.36 -9.45
CA LEU A 126 -1.91 4.41 -10.56
C LEU A 126 -3.11 4.75 -11.46
N ARG A 127 -4.24 5.19 -10.89
CA ARG A 127 -5.43 5.59 -11.66
C ARG A 127 -5.20 6.81 -12.54
N GLN A 128 -4.21 7.62 -12.22
CA GLN A 128 -3.81 8.78 -13.02
C GLN A 128 -2.85 8.43 -14.18
N GLU A 129 -2.34 7.20 -14.23
CA GLU A 129 -1.50 6.74 -15.33
C GLU A 129 -2.34 6.47 -16.58
N THR A 130 -1.76 6.68 -17.75
CA THR A 130 -2.39 6.32 -19.03
C THR A 130 -2.29 4.81 -19.25
N GLY A 131 -3.43 4.12 -19.42
CA GLY A 131 -3.49 2.71 -19.82
C GLY A 131 -4.73 1.99 -19.29
N ASP A 132 -5.02 0.82 -19.84
CA ASP A 132 -6.20 0.00 -19.51
C ASP A 132 -5.95 -0.94 -18.30
N ARG A 133 -5.12 -0.52 -17.34
CA ARG A 133 -4.83 -1.34 -16.16
C ARG A 133 -6.08 -1.45 -15.27
N ARG A 134 -6.44 -2.67 -14.89
CA ARG A 134 -7.52 -2.88 -13.91
C ARG A 134 -7.02 -2.51 -12.52
N LEU A 135 -7.79 -1.72 -11.79
CA LEU A 135 -7.45 -1.28 -10.43
C LEU A 135 -8.65 -1.50 -9.51
N PHE A 136 -8.40 -2.01 -8.31
CA PHE A 136 -9.41 -2.12 -7.27
C PHE A 136 -8.81 -1.74 -5.92
N LEU A 137 -9.54 -0.97 -5.12
CA LEU A 137 -9.14 -0.55 -3.78
C LEU A 137 -10.04 -1.20 -2.73
N LEU A 138 -9.41 -1.93 -1.82
CA LEU A 138 -10.03 -2.37 -0.58
C LEU A 138 -9.47 -1.53 0.56
N ASP A 139 -10.32 -0.77 1.24
CA ASP A 139 -9.91 0.06 2.37
C ASP A 139 -10.97 0.04 3.47
N TYR A 140 -10.54 0.20 4.72
CA TYR A 140 -11.45 0.31 5.85
C TYR A 140 -12.23 1.63 5.82
N ASP A 141 -11.62 2.69 5.29
CA ASP A 141 -12.20 4.01 5.26
C ASP A 141 -13.28 4.18 4.18
N LYS A 142 -14.53 3.98 4.59
CA LYS A 142 -15.73 4.19 3.75
C LYS A 142 -15.82 5.53 3.05
N ARG A 143 -15.08 6.56 3.49
CA ARG A 143 -15.07 7.89 2.85
C ARG A 143 -14.64 7.82 1.38
N PHE A 144 -13.80 6.85 1.01
CA PHE A 144 -13.37 6.66 -0.38
C PHE A 144 -14.51 6.25 -1.33
N ALA A 145 -15.61 5.68 -0.82
CA ALA A 145 -16.79 5.35 -1.61
C ALA A 145 -17.44 6.57 -2.29
N GLN A 146 -17.16 7.79 -1.82
CA GLN A 146 -17.67 9.02 -2.44
C GLN A 146 -16.80 9.48 -3.63
N PHE A 147 -15.64 8.87 -3.84
CA PHE A 147 -14.68 9.27 -4.88
C PHE A 147 -14.46 8.22 -5.96
N PHE A 148 -14.79 6.96 -5.67
CA PHE A 148 -14.49 5.82 -6.54
C PHE A 148 -15.75 4.98 -6.79
N PRO A 149 -15.91 4.42 -8.00
CA PRO A 149 -17.04 3.56 -8.32
C PRO A 149 -16.99 2.24 -7.55
N ALA A 150 -18.14 1.59 -7.39
CA ALA A 150 -18.24 0.25 -6.81
C ALA A 150 -17.34 -0.78 -7.51
N HIS A 151 -17.17 -0.68 -8.83
CA HIS A 151 -16.28 -1.57 -9.60
C HIS A 151 -14.78 -1.30 -9.39
N GLN A 152 -14.41 -0.29 -8.60
CA GLN A 152 -13.01 0.02 -8.22
C GLN A 152 -12.81 0.17 -6.71
N PHE A 153 -13.85 0.05 -5.89
CA PHE A 153 -13.75 0.25 -4.45
C PHE A 153 -14.69 -0.67 -3.68
N GLY A 154 -14.16 -1.28 -2.62
CA GLY A 154 -14.94 -1.99 -1.61
C GLY A 154 -14.52 -1.61 -0.20
N GLN A 155 -15.49 -1.39 0.70
CA GLN A 155 -15.17 -1.18 2.12
C GLN A 155 -14.86 -2.53 2.77
N TYR A 156 -13.65 -2.68 3.28
CA TYR A 156 -13.13 -3.95 3.77
C TYR A 156 -12.24 -3.79 5.01
N SER A 157 -12.41 -4.66 6.01
CA SER A 157 -11.53 -4.75 7.18
C SER A 157 -10.51 -5.86 7.03
N MET A 158 -9.23 -5.49 6.96
CA MET A 158 -8.11 -6.44 6.96
C MET A 158 -7.96 -7.19 8.29
N LEU A 159 -8.40 -6.60 9.41
CA LEU A 159 -8.21 -7.17 10.75
C LEU A 159 -9.12 -8.38 10.99
N VAL A 160 -10.33 -8.33 10.45
CA VAL A 160 -11.37 -9.35 10.68
C VAL A 160 -11.84 -10.02 9.40
N ASP A 161 -11.20 -9.75 8.25
CA ASP A 161 -11.51 -10.37 6.95
C ASP A 161 -12.99 -10.21 6.58
N HIS A 162 -13.47 -8.96 6.52
CA HIS A 162 -14.89 -8.66 6.38
C HIS A 162 -15.17 -7.53 5.39
N PHE A 163 -16.08 -7.80 4.45
CA PHE A 163 -16.72 -6.80 3.59
C PHE A 163 -17.94 -6.20 4.29
N TYR A 164 -18.03 -4.87 4.31
CA TYR A 164 -19.17 -4.16 4.90
C TYR A 164 -20.35 -3.99 3.94
N ASP A 165 -20.16 -4.35 2.67
CA ASP A 165 -21.17 -4.32 1.61
C ASP A 165 -20.99 -5.57 0.74
N GLU A 166 -22.05 -6.38 0.61
CA GLU A 166 -22.03 -7.63 -0.17
C GLU A 166 -21.71 -7.36 -1.64
N ARG A 167 -22.17 -6.22 -2.18
CA ARG A 167 -21.87 -5.82 -3.57
C ARG A 167 -20.37 -5.62 -3.80
N SER A 168 -19.62 -5.19 -2.78
CA SER A 168 -18.16 -5.05 -2.90
C SER A 168 -17.47 -6.39 -3.21
N SER A 169 -18.02 -7.50 -2.69
CA SER A 169 -17.50 -8.84 -2.97
C SER A 169 -17.76 -9.25 -4.42
N GLU A 170 -18.95 -8.95 -4.95
CA GLU A 170 -19.32 -9.24 -6.35
C GLU A 170 -18.45 -8.46 -7.34
N GLU A 171 -18.28 -7.16 -7.11
CA GLU A 171 -17.44 -6.29 -7.95
C GLU A 171 -15.96 -6.73 -7.90
N LEU A 172 -15.48 -7.18 -6.73
CA LEU A 172 -14.14 -7.74 -6.59
C LEU A 172 -13.98 -9.06 -7.38
N HIS A 173 -15.00 -9.92 -7.41
CA HIS A 173 -14.98 -11.11 -8.25
C HIS A 173 -14.84 -10.75 -9.74
N GLY A 174 -15.57 -9.74 -10.22
CA GLY A 174 -15.42 -9.24 -11.59
C GLY A 174 -14.03 -8.62 -11.88
N PHE A 175 -13.40 -8.02 -10.87
CA PHE A 175 -12.01 -7.52 -10.99
C PHE A 175 -11.02 -8.66 -11.27
N PHE A 176 -11.22 -9.84 -10.67
CA PHE A 176 -10.36 -11.02 -10.87
C PHE A 176 -10.49 -11.66 -12.27
N GLU A 177 -11.41 -11.19 -13.12
CA GLU A 177 -11.52 -11.60 -14.53
C GLU A 177 -10.41 -10.97 -15.42
N CYS A 178 -9.15 -11.00 -14.95
CA CYS A 178 -7.98 -10.60 -15.71
C CYS A 178 -6.89 -11.69 -15.65
N SER A 179 -5.93 -11.64 -16.58
CA SER A 179 -4.91 -12.68 -16.74
C SER A 179 -3.93 -12.77 -15.57
N SER A 180 -3.71 -11.65 -14.87
CA SER A 180 -2.74 -11.55 -13.78
C SER A 180 -3.09 -10.42 -12.83
N VAL A 181 -2.94 -10.68 -11.52
CA VAL A 181 -3.24 -9.71 -10.46
C VAL A 181 -2.07 -9.55 -9.52
N LEU A 182 -1.73 -8.30 -9.21
CA LEU A 182 -0.77 -7.92 -8.18
C LEU A 182 -1.53 -7.39 -6.98
N LEU A 183 -1.49 -8.13 -5.87
CA LEU A 183 -1.93 -7.58 -4.58
C LEU A 183 -0.85 -6.65 -4.03
N VAL A 184 -1.21 -5.42 -3.67
CA VAL A 184 -0.33 -4.47 -2.96
C VAL A 184 -0.96 -4.12 -1.62
N CYS A 185 -0.38 -4.66 -0.54
CA CYS A 185 -0.97 -4.61 0.79
C CYS A 185 -0.05 -3.90 1.80
N ASP A 186 -0.61 -2.94 2.54
CA ASP A 186 0.02 -2.31 3.70
C ASP A 186 -0.83 -2.56 4.95
N PRO A 187 -0.77 -3.77 5.52
CA PRO A 187 -1.66 -4.16 6.60
C PRO A 187 -1.32 -3.44 7.90
N PRO A 188 -2.31 -3.18 8.78
CA PRO A 188 -2.04 -2.70 10.12
C PRO A 188 -1.23 -3.73 10.91
N PHE A 189 -0.47 -3.25 11.90
CA PHE A 189 0.47 -4.06 12.68
C PHE A 189 -0.18 -5.35 13.21
N GLY A 190 0.43 -6.51 12.91
CA GLY A 190 0.03 -7.80 13.47
C GLY A 190 -1.09 -8.53 12.72
N VAL A 191 -1.55 -8.03 11.57
CA VAL A 191 -2.47 -8.78 10.70
C VAL A 191 -1.73 -9.92 10.02
N PHE A 192 -2.29 -11.13 10.12
CA PHE A 192 -1.79 -12.30 9.43
C PHE A 192 -2.12 -12.19 7.93
N LEU A 193 -1.10 -12.33 7.08
CA LEU A 193 -1.27 -12.31 5.62
C LEU A 193 -2.07 -13.53 5.12
N ASN A 194 -2.08 -14.62 5.88
CA ASN A 194 -2.68 -15.90 5.51
C ASN A 194 -4.20 -15.84 5.25
N PRO A 195 -5.03 -15.25 6.14
CA PRO A 195 -6.43 -14.97 5.83
C PRO A 195 -6.61 -14.17 4.54
N LEU A 196 -5.87 -13.07 4.38
CA LEU A 196 -5.98 -12.18 3.21
C LEU A 196 -5.66 -12.90 1.90
N MET A 197 -4.61 -13.72 1.87
CA MET A 197 -4.22 -14.49 0.70
C MET A 197 -5.24 -15.58 0.35
N ARG A 198 -5.90 -16.18 1.35
CA ARG A 198 -6.97 -17.17 1.12
C ARG A 198 -8.23 -16.54 0.56
N THR A 199 -8.67 -15.41 1.13
CA THR A 199 -9.88 -14.70 0.67
C THR A 199 -9.71 -14.20 -0.75
N CYS A 200 -8.52 -13.73 -1.13
CA CYS A 200 -8.29 -13.15 -2.44
C CYS A 200 -7.91 -14.17 -3.53
N SER A 201 -7.55 -15.42 -3.18
CA SER A 201 -7.05 -16.43 -4.15
C SER A 201 -5.95 -15.92 -5.08
N VAL A 202 -5.14 -14.96 -4.62
CA VAL A 202 -4.12 -14.29 -5.43
C VAL A 202 -2.80 -15.07 -5.39
N SER A 203 -2.23 -15.38 -6.56
CA SER A 203 -0.94 -16.08 -6.69
C SER A 203 0.30 -15.17 -6.64
N THR A 204 0.13 -13.85 -6.73
CA THR A 204 1.22 -12.87 -6.84
C THR A 204 0.96 -11.61 -6.00
N GLY A 205 1.90 -11.25 -5.11
CA GLY A 205 1.68 -10.15 -4.16
C GLY A 205 2.93 -9.40 -3.72
N ILE A 206 2.72 -8.15 -3.33
CA ILE A 206 3.60 -7.28 -2.57
C ILE A 206 2.93 -7.01 -1.22
N SER A 207 3.63 -7.33 -0.14
CA SER A 207 3.24 -6.98 1.23
C SER A 207 4.29 -6.08 1.86
N PHE A 208 3.87 -5.04 2.56
CA PHE A 208 4.74 -4.19 3.38
C PHE A 208 4.58 -4.61 4.84
N ASP A 209 5.62 -5.19 5.44
CA ASP A 209 5.57 -5.54 6.87
C ASP A 209 6.43 -4.56 7.69
N VAL A 210 5.79 -4.03 8.73
CA VAL A 210 6.35 -3.02 9.62
C VAL A 210 7.03 -3.64 10.83
N LYS A 211 6.62 -4.80 11.35
CA LYS A 211 7.31 -5.52 12.45
C LYS A 211 6.80 -6.96 12.53
N ASN A 212 7.43 -7.89 11.83
CA ASN A 212 8.15 -9.02 12.43
C ASN A 212 8.81 -9.88 11.34
N LEU A 213 10.05 -9.54 10.97
CA LEU A 213 10.88 -10.39 10.12
C LEU A 213 11.16 -11.81 10.65
N GLU A 214 10.84 -12.08 11.92
CA GLU A 214 10.89 -13.42 12.54
C GLU A 214 9.53 -14.13 12.54
N VAL A 215 8.40 -13.41 12.65
CA VAL A 215 7.04 -14.01 12.54
C VAL A 215 6.66 -14.20 11.07
N LEU A 216 6.98 -13.24 10.20
CA LEU A 216 6.87 -13.41 8.76
C LEU A 216 7.82 -14.49 8.26
N GLY A 217 8.99 -14.69 8.89
CA GLY A 217 9.86 -15.84 8.59
C GLY A 217 9.17 -17.20 8.80
N ASN A 218 8.33 -17.31 9.83
CA ASN A 218 7.54 -18.51 10.12
C ASN A 218 6.25 -18.60 9.26
N VAL A 219 5.65 -17.45 8.90
CA VAL A 219 4.48 -17.39 7.99
C VAL A 219 4.89 -17.63 6.53
N LEU A 220 6.13 -17.26 6.15
CA LEU A 220 6.71 -17.46 4.83
C LEU A 220 7.33 -18.86 4.64
N GLU A 221 7.34 -19.74 5.65
CA GLU A 221 7.73 -21.15 5.42
C GLU A 221 6.83 -21.80 4.34
N ASP A 222 5.58 -21.33 4.23
CA ASP A 222 4.61 -21.72 3.21
C ASP A 222 4.81 -20.98 1.87
N TYR A 223 5.56 -19.88 1.82
CA TYR A 223 5.74 -18.99 0.65
C TYR A 223 7.21 -18.90 0.23
N LYS A 224 7.80 -20.04 -0.16
CA LYS A 224 9.24 -20.18 -0.48
C LYS A 224 9.75 -19.27 -1.60
N ASP A 225 8.86 -18.79 -2.47
CA ASP A 225 9.21 -17.94 -3.61
C ASP A 225 9.22 -16.44 -3.28
N TYR A 226 8.83 -16.07 -2.05
CA TYR A 226 8.88 -14.69 -1.60
C TYR A 226 10.30 -14.31 -1.14
N TRP A 227 10.70 -13.10 -1.50
CA TRP A 227 11.93 -12.47 -1.03
C TRP A 227 11.65 -11.06 -0.54
N MET A 228 12.57 -10.54 0.26
CA MET A 228 12.49 -9.19 0.80
C MET A 228 13.39 -8.26 -0.01
N SER A 229 12.80 -7.19 -0.55
CA SER A 229 13.55 -6.09 -1.15
C SER A 229 14.31 -5.30 -0.09
N ASP A 230 15.52 -4.87 -0.44
CA ASP A 230 16.32 -3.97 0.39
C ASP A 230 15.74 -2.55 0.43
N TYR A 231 14.80 -2.22 -0.46
CA TYR A 231 14.16 -0.90 -0.50
C TYR A 231 13.41 -0.60 0.79
N ARG A 232 13.71 0.56 1.35
CA ARG A 232 13.20 1.07 2.61
C ARG A 232 11.96 1.91 2.35
N ILE A 233 10.80 1.38 2.71
CA ILE A 233 9.53 2.11 2.57
C ILE A 233 9.46 3.20 3.63
N THR A 234 9.06 4.39 3.20
CA THR A 234 8.85 5.55 4.07
C THR A 234 7.45 6.09 3.95
N TYR A 235 6.98 6.72 5.01
CA TYR A 235 5.62 7.25 5.13
C TYR A 235 5.63 8.74 5.42
N GLU A 236 4.66 9.46 4.86
CA GLU A 236 4.42 10.86 5.17
C GLU A 236 3.96 10.99 6.63
N SER A 237 4.57 11.93 7.38
CA SER A 237 4.19 12.28 8.75
C SER A 237 4.20 11.13 9.79
N HIS A 238 4.73 9.94 9.47
CA HIS A 238 4.87 8.86 10.43
C HIS A 238 6.07 9.11 11.37
N ARG A 239 5.85 9.06 12.70
CA ARG A 239 6.88 9.34 13.73
C ARG A 239 8.15 8.48 13.60
N LEU A 240 8.00 7.18 13.37
CA LEU A 240 9.12 6.23 13.25
C LEU A 240 9.60 5.97 11.81
N PHE A 241 8.69 6.00 10.82
CA PHE A 241 8.95 5.49 9.47
C PHE A 241 8.98 6.57 8.38
N SER A 242 9.03 7.85 8.75
CA SER A 242 9.29 8.95 7.81
C SER A 242 10.74 9.04 7.34
N ASN A 243 11.69 8.50 8.12
CA ASN A 243 13.11 8.60 7.83
C ASN A 243 13.67 7.29 7.28
N ALA A 244 14.23 7.31 6.06
CA ALA A 244 14.84 6.16 5.40
C ALA A 244 15.97 5.49 6.20
N SER A 245 16.66 6.22 7.07
CA SER A 245 17.70 5.66 7.95
C SER A 245 17.13 4.92 9.16
N LYS A 246 15.87 5.18 9.53
CA LYS A 246 15.22 4.59 10.71
C LYS A 246 14.15 3.55 10.35
N THR A 247 13.55 3.66 9.17
CA THR A 247 12.47 2.77 8.77
C THR A 247 12.94 1.33 8.63
N ILE A 248 12.19 0.43 9.25
CA ILE A 248 12.38 -1.01 9.18
C ILE A 248 11.44 -1.65 8.15
N VAL A 249 10.53 -0.87 7.56
CA VAL A 249 9.54 -1.34 6.61
C VAL A 249 10.21 -1.70 5.29
N ARG A 250 9.92 -2.90 4.80
CA ARG A 250 10.43 -3.47 3.54
C ARG A 250 9.29 -4.09 2.76
N CYS A 251 9.51 -4.23 1.46
CA CYS A 251 8.63 -4.97 0.58
C CYS A 251 8.97 -6.46 0.60
N PHE A 252 7.97 -7.31 0.84
CA PHE A 252 8.03 -8.77 0.69
C PHE A 252 7.21 -9.17 -0.52
N THR A 253 7.82 -9.89 -1.45
CA THR A 253 7.20 -10.15 -2.75
C THR A 253 7.78 -11.37 -3.44
N ASN A 254 7.00 -12.00 -4.31
CA ASN A 254 7.44 -13.03 -5.26
C ASN A 254 7.68 -12.49 -6.68
N LEU A 255 7.62 -11.17 -6.89
CA LEU A 255 8.00 -10.57 -8.18
C LEU A 255 9.49 -10.78 -8.47
N LYS A 256 9.88 -10.77 -9.74
CA LYS A 256 11.30 -10.83 -10.12
C LYS A 256 12.07 -9.63 -9.57
N ALA A 257 13.34 -9.82 -9.20
CA ALA A 257 14.12 -8.76 -8.58
C ALA A 257 14.41 -7.56 -9.51
N ASP A 258 14.41 -7.80 -10.82
CA ASP A 258 14.62 -6.79 -11.87
C ASP A 258 13.49 -5.74 -11.98
N VAL A 259 12.32 -6.00 -11.40
CA VAL A 259 11.24 -4.99 -11.36
C VAL A 259 11.53 -3.88 -10.35
N PHE A 260 12.42 -4.13 -9.37
CA PHE A 260 12.86 -3.13 -8.40
C PHE A 260 14.05 -2.33 -8.93
N ASP A 261 13.78 -1.37 -9.80
CA ASP A 261 14.82 -0.44 -10.27
C ASP A 261 15.06 0.67 -9.25
N LEU A 262 16.18 0.59 -8.54
CA LEU A 262 16.61 1.59 -7.55
C LEU A 262 17.83 2.41 -8.03
N SER A 263 18.13 2.41 -9.34
CA SER A 263 19.27 3.14 -9.91
C SER A 263 19.29 4.63 -9.55
N ASN A 264 18.11 5.25 -9.54
CA ASN A 264 17.93 6.67 -9.26
C ASN A 264 17.64 6.97 -7.79
N VAL A 265 17.70 5.97 -6.90
CA VAL A 265 17.42 6.14 -5.47
C VAL A 265 18.73 6.22 -4.69
N LYS A 266 18.92 7.32 -3.96
CA LYS A 266 20.15 7.55 -3.18
C LYS A 266 20.32 6.47 -2.11
N GLY A 267 21.54 5.94 -1.99
CA GLY A 267 21.88 4.97 -0.95
C GLY A 267 21.62 3.51 -1.35
N TYR A 268 21.35 3.25 -2.62
CA TYR A 268 21.27 1.91 -3.20
C TYR A 268 22.34 1.70 -4.27
N LYS A 269 22.66 0.43 -4.53
CA LYS A 269 23.57 -0.01 -5.59
C LYS A 269 23.06 -1.32 -6.17
N PHE A 270 23.43 -1.62 -7.41
CA PHE A 270 23.18 -2.93 -7.98
C PHE A 270 24.22 -3.94 -7.47
N CYS A 271 23.78 -5.13 -7.06
CA CYS A 271 24.66 -6.24 -6.74
C CYS A 271 24.63 -7.25 -7.89
N GLU A 272 25.74 -7.36 -8.63
CA GLU A 272 25.85 -8.24 -9.80
C GLU A 272 25.69 -9.72 -9.43
N PHE A 273 26.24 -10.15 -8.29
CA PHE A 273 26.13 -11.55 -7.82
C PHE A 273 24.70 -11.96 -7.42
N CYS A 274 23.88 -11.00 -6.98
CA CYS A 274 22.49 -11.27 -6.59
C CYS A 274 21.49 -10.79 -7.64
N GLU A 275 21.98 -10.15 -8.71
CA GLU A 275 21.20 -9.53 -9.80
C GLU A 275 20.03 -8.65 -9.29
N LYS A 276 20.30 -7.87 -8.24
CA LYS A 276 19.28 -7.01 -7.63
C LYS A 276 19.86 -5.78 -6.97
N TYR A 277 19.03 -4.75 -6.81
CA TYR A 277 19.40 -3.58 -6.03
C TYR A 277 19.40 -3.88 -4.52
N VAL A 278 20.44 -3.40 -3.86
CA VAL A 278 20.66 -3.55 -2.41
C VAL A 278 21.06 -2.22 -1.80
N SER A 279 20.94 -2.08 -0.48
CA SER A 279 21.49 -0.89 0.19
C SER A 279 22.98 -0.78 -0.09
N SER A 280 23.50 0.44 -0.27
CA SER A 280 24.92 0.70 -0.50
C SER A 280 25.82 0.10 0.60
N THR A 281 25.29 0.05 1.83
CA THR A 281 25.95 -0.53 3.01
C THR A 281 25.82 -2.05 3.12
N ASN A 282 24.88 -2.68 2.39
CA ASN A 282 24.75 -4.12 2.35
C ASN A 282 25.89 -4.70 1.49
N LYS A 283 26.71 -5.55 2.11
CA LYS A 283 27.82 -6.24 1.45
C LYS A 283 27.37 -7.66 1.10
N HIS A 284 27.67 -8.07 -0.12
CA HIS A 284 27.46 -9.45 -0.54
C HIS A 284 28.33 -10.38 0.31
N CYS A 285 27.72 -11.44 0.87
CA CYS A 285 28.46 -12.49 1.54
C CYS A 285 28.63 -13.66 0.58
N PHE A 286 29.85 -13.88 0.10
CA PHE A 286 30.17 -14.98 -0.82
C PHE A 286 29.90 -16.37 -0.22
N MET A 287 30.14 -16.53 1.09
CA MET A 287 29.85 -17.78 1.81
C MET A 287 28.34 -18.10 1.86
N CYS A 288 27.49 -17.09 1.89
CA CYS A 288 26.04 -17.25 1.82
C CYS A 288 25.47 -17.08 0.41
N SER A 289 26.31 -16.70 -0.56
CA SER A 289 25.91 -16.25 -1.91
C SER A 289 24.74 -15.24 -1.89
N SER A 290 24.74 -14.32 -0.91
CA SER A 290 23.61 -13.42 -0.70
C SER A 290 23.99 -12.12 0.03
N CYS A 291 23.25 -11.05 -0.28
CA CYS A 291 23.28 -9.76 0.42
C CYS A 291 22.33 -9.79 1.63
N THR A 292 22.83 -10.26 2.76
CA THR A 292 22.00 -10.63 3.93
C THR A 292 21.71 -9.49 4.92
N SER A 293 22.32 -8.32 4.76
CA SER A 293 22.27 -7.25 5.77
C SER A 293 20.93 -6.52 5.73
N LYS A 294 20.14 -6.59 6.82
CA LYS A 294 18.78 -6.00 6.86
C LYS A 294 18.75 -4.50 7.20
N VAL A 295 19.70 -4.04 8.02
CA VAL A 295 19.73 -2.65 8.56
C VAL A 295 21.17 -2.15 8.66
N TYR A 296 22.04 -2.95 9.25
CA TYR A 296 23.47 -2.67 9.46
C TYR A 296 24.30 -3.76 8.81
N THR A 297 25.59 -3.52 8.62
CA THR A 297 26.55 -4.53 8.14
C THR A 297 26.48 -5.80 9.01
N TYR A 298 26.33 -6.95 8.37
CA TYR A 298 26.41 -8.26 9.02
C TYR A 298 27.78 -8.89 8.78
N LYS A 299 28.17 -9.83 9.65
CA LYS A 299 29.35 -10.70 9.46
C LYS A 299 28.89 -12.14 9.27
N HIS A 300 29.61 -12.91 8.47
CA HIS A 300 29.37 -14.34 8.37
C HIS A 300 29.85 -15.05 9.64
N CYS A 301 29.14 -16.08 10.07
CA CYS A 301 29.58 -16.98 11.13
C CYS A 301 29.70 -18.39 10.56
N ASP A 302 30.93 -18.88 10.41
CA ASP A 302 31.21 -20.20 9.79
C ASP A 302 30.61 -21.36 10.59
N ARG A 303 30.44 -21.20 11.91
CA ARG A 303 29.81 -22.24 12.74
C ARG A 303 28.30 -22.29 12.61
N CYS A 304 27.66 -21.14 12.36
CA CYS A 304 26.22 -21.09 12.12
C CYS A 304 25.87 -21.19 10.64
N MET A 305 26.87 -21.16 9.74
CA MET A 305 26.71 -21.07 8.29
C MET A 305 25.72 -19.98 7.85
N ARG A 306 25.73 -18.83 8.53
CA ARG A 306 24.83 -17.70 8.23
C ARG A 306 25.42 -16.37 8.64
N CYS A 307 24.95 -15.31 8.00
CA CYS A 307 25.27 -13.95 8.39
C CYS A 307 24.48 -13.51 9.62
N VAL A 308 25.16 -12.83 10.53
CA VAL A 308 24.62 -12.33 11.80
C VAL A 308 25.04 -10.88 12.01
N LYS A 309 24.31 -10.16 12.87
CA LYS A 309 24.69 -8.80 13.27
C LYS A 309 26.13 -8.79 13.81
N VAL A 310 26.90 -7.74 13.50
CA VAL A 310 28.31 -7.64 13.94
C VAL A 310 28.47 -7.75 15.45
N SER A 311 27.51 -7.23 16.22
CA SER A 311 27.46 -7.30 17.68
C SER A 311 27.19 -8.70 18.24
N TYR A 312 26.81 -9.68 17.41
CA TYR A 312 26.57 -11.04 17.85
C TYR A 312 27.89 -11.82 17.85
N TYR A 313 28.01 -12.76 18.77
CA TYR A 313 29.12 -13.73 18.82
C TYR A 313 28.54 -15.13 18.88
N HIS A 314 29.29 -16.11 18.39
CA HIS A 314 28.89 -17.51 18.47
C HIS A 314 29.23 -18.07 19.84
N CYS A 315 28.20 -18.46 20.61
CA CYS A 315 28.41 -19.18 21.87
C CYS A 315 28.58 -20.67 21.61
N LYS A 316 29.69 -21.24 22.07
CA LYS A 316 29.95 -22.69 21.96
C LYS A 316 28.93 -23.52 22.72
N LYS A 317 28.54 -23.09 23.93
CA LYS A 317 27.55 -23.78 24.78
C LYS A 317 26.16 -23.79 24.13
N CYS A 318 25.68 -22.65 23.61
CA CYS A 318 24.37 -22.54 22.97
C CYS A 318 24.30 -23.01 21.50
N THR A 319 25.47 -23.29 20.89
CA THR A 319 25.66 -23.61 19.47
C THR A 319 25.01 -22.61 18.50
N ARG A 320 24.87 -21.35 18.91
CA ARG A 320 24.20 -20.30 18.12
C ARG A 320 24.78 -18.91 18.39
N CYS A 321 24.58 -18.00 17.44
CA CYS A 321 24.95 -16.59 17.61
C CYS A 321 23.89 -15.78 18.36
N HIS A 322 24.31 -14.98 19.35
CA HIS A 322 23.45 -14.05 20.08
C HIS A 322 24.26 -12.85 20.62
N LEU A 323 23.54 -11.86 21.19
CA LEU A 323 24.14 -10.72 21.92
C LEU A 323 24.81 -11.19 23.21
N LYS A 324 25.84 -10.44 23.64
CA LYS A 324 26.53 -10.67 24.92
C LYS A 324 25.57 -10.40 26.08
N GLY A 325 25.61 -11.26 27.10
CA GLY A 325 24.71 -11.19 28.27
C GLY A 325 23.30 -11.76 28.04
N ARG A 326 22.99 -12.31 26.86
CA ARG A 326 21.66 -12.91 26.60
C ARG A 326 21.52 -14.31 27.19
N PHE A 327 22.64 -15.02 27.31
CA PHE A 327 22.78 -16.30 27.97
C PHE A 327 24.11 -16.19 28.73
N ASP A 328 24.04 -15.68 29.96
CA ASP A 328 25.19 -15.77 30.85
C ASP A 328 25.34 -17.24 31.22
N HIS A 329 26.46 -17.80 30.78
CA HIS A 329 26.94 -19.05 31.29
C HIS A 329 28.18 -18.67 32.09
N ASP A 330 28.00 -18.61 33.40
CA ASP A 330 29.08 -18.41 34.39
C ASP A 330 30.38 -19.13 33.98
#